data_AF-A0A8J5QYM3-F1
#
_entry.id   AF-A0A8J5QYM3-F1
#
_cell.length_a   1.000
_cell.length_b   1.000
_cell.length_c   1.000
_cell.angle_alpha   90.00
_cell.angle_beta   90.00
_cell.angle_gamma   90.00
#
_symmetry.space_group_name_H-M   'P 1'
#
loop_
_entity.id
_entity.type
_entity.pdbx_description
1 polymer ?
#
loop_
_entity_poly.entity_id
_entity_poly.type
_entity_poly.pdbx_seq_one_letter_code
_entity_poly.pdbx_strand_id
1 'polypeptide(L)'
;MLFLKFLNKMDQEQENNKDAPNKVRKSVPYTPWTGGPHNLGDPDDKSLRKVEKDILIPKKVRERAKNEKCVDEVKENQKMWNCYEKWYHDQELIDRCTQEYLNERTIYRRTGIGAKFQKEQGLS
;
A
#
# COMPACT_ATOMS: atom_id res chain seq x y z
N MET A 1 27.82 -15.70 -18.76
CA MET A 1 26.78 -16.00 -19.78
C MET A 1 25.46 -16.55 -19.23
N LEU A 2 25.16 -16.40 -17.92
CA LEU A 2 23.82 -16.70 -17.37
C LEU A 2 23.09 -15.45 -16.86
N PHE A 3 23.81 -14.35 -16.65
CA PHE A 3 23.27 -13.10 -16.08
C PHE A 3 22.52 -12.22 -17.10
N LEU A 4 22.82 -12.36 -18.41
CA LEU A 4 22.19 -11.58 -19.48
C LEU A 4 20.91 -12.23 -20.06
N LYS A 5 20.58 -13.46 -19.65
CA LYS A 5 19.31 -14.12 -20.03
C LYS A 5 18.16 -13.83 -19.05
N PHE A 6 18.46 -13.32 -17.86
CA PHE A 6 17.43 -13.01 -16.85
C PHE A 6 16.79 -11.63 -17.07
N LEU A 7 17.55 -10.68 -17.63
CA LEU A 7 17.07 -9.31 -17.94
C LEU A 7 16.24 -9.23 -19.23
N ASN A 8 16.28 -10.24 -20.10
CA ASN A 8 15.51 -10.27 -21.35
C ASN A 8 14.12 -10.92 -21.20
N LYS A 9 13.66 -11.20 -19.97
CA LYS A 9 12.35 -11.80 -19.70
C LYS A 9 11.37 -10.88 -18.95
N MET A 10 11.72 -9.60 -18.75
CA MET A 10 10.86 -8.61 -18.08
C MET A 10 10.24 -7.55 -19.02
N ASP A 11 10.61 -7.51 -20.30
CA ASP A 11 10.23 -6.40 -21.21
C ASP A 11 9.43 -6.81 -22.47
N GLN A 12 8.83 -8.01 -22.53
CA GLN A 12 8.01 -8.41 -23.68
C GLN A 12 6.58 -8.73 -23.27
N GLU A 13 5.75 -7.69 -23.19
CA GLU A 13 4.31 -7.73 -23.49
C GLU A 13 3.79 -6.29 -23.60
N GLN A 14 4.44 -5.49 -24.44
CA GLN A 14 3.91 -4.23 -24.93
C GLN A 14 4.02 -4.24 -26.44
N GLU A 15 2.97 -4.69 -27.10
CA GLU A 15 2.50 -4.26 -28.42
C GLU A 15 1.45 -5.27 -28.85
N ASN A 16 0.22 -4.79 -29.09
CA ASN A 16 -0.78 -5.30 -30.04
C ASN A 16 -2.17 -4.89 -29.54
N ASN A 17 -2.68 -3.76 -30.04
CA ASN A 17 -3.98 -3.68 -30.70
C ASN A 17 -4.27 -2.20 -31.02
N LYS A 18 -3.77 -1.74 -32.18
CA LYS A 18 -4.22 -0.50 -32.80
C LYS A 18 -5.36 -0.89 -33.74
N ASP A 19 -6.39 -0.03 -33.74
CA ASP A 19 -7.57 0.00 -34.62
C ASP A 19 -8.85 -0.64 -34.06
N ALA A 20 -9.70 0.19 -33.44
CA ALA A 20 -11.15 -0.03 -33.42
C ALA A 20 -11.92 1.31 -33.48
N PRO A 21 -13.02 1.38 -34.25
CA PRO A 21 -13.66 2.61 -34.68
C PRO A 21 -14.50 3.30 -33.59
N ASN A 22 -14.70 4.61 -33.81
CA ASN A 22 -15.47 5.57 -33.03
C ASN A 22 -16.67 4.95 -32.28
N LYS A 23 -16.51 4.73 -30.97
CA LYS A 23 -17.54 4.17 -30.09
C LYS A 23 -18.11 5.31 -29.25
N VAL A 24 -19.40 5.61 -29.48
CA VAL A 24 -20.33 6.41 -28.68
C VAL A 24 -19.78 6.71 -27.27
N ARG A 25 -19.76 7.98 -26.84
CA ARG A 25 -19.39 8.39 -25.48
C ARG A 25 -20.23 7.60 -24.47
N LYS A 26 -19.68 6.47 -24.01
CA LYS A 26 -20.22 5.70 -22.90
C LYS A 26 -20.06 6.60 -21.67
N SER A 27 -21.13 6.77 -20.91
CA SER A 27 -21.09 7.38 -19.58
C SER A 27 -19.86 6.85 -18.84
N VAL A 28 -19.04 7.77 -18.32
CA VAL A 28 -17.75 7.43 -17.69
C VAL A 28 -18.00 6.30 -16.67
N PRO A 29 -17.41 5.10 -16.87
CA PRO A 29 -17.60 4.00 -15.95
C PRO A 29 -17.04 4.41 -14.58
N TYR A 30 -17.76 4.04 -13.52
CA TYR A 30 -17.33 4.22 -12.14
C TYR A 30 -15.88 3.75 -11.99
N THR A 31 -14.96 4.71 -11.85
CA THR A 31 -13.57 4.44 -11.51
C THR A 31 -13.51 4.36 -9.98
N PRO A 32 -13.14 3.21 -9.38
CA PRO A 32 -13.08 3.05 -7.92
C PRO A 32 -12.21 4.10 -7.20
N TRP A 33 -11.31 4.72 -7.96
CA TRP A 33 -10.35 5.74 -7.56
C TRP A 33 -10.94 7.16 -7.43
N THR A 34 -12.12 7.42 -8.01
CA THR A 34 -12.78 8.72 -8.00
C THR A 34 -14.26 8.51 -7.66
N GLY A 35 -14.60 8.64 -6.39
CA GLY A 35 -15.94 8.42 -5.88
C GLY A 35 -16.00 8.54 -4.36
N GLY A 36 -17.11 8.15 -3.77
CA GLY A 36 -17.35 8.26 -2.33
C GLY A 36 -17.70 9.69 -1.88
N PRO A 37 -17.99 9.88 -0.59
CA PRO A 37 -18.54 11.13 -0.05
C PRO A 37 -17.62 12.35 -0.23
N HIS A 38 -16.31 12.12 -0.33
CA HIS A 38 -15.30 13.18 -0.49
C HIS A 38 -14.51 13.07 -1.81
N ASN A 39 -14.96 12.26 -2.78
CA ASN A 39 -14.21 11.96 -4.01
C ASN A 39 -12.82 11.32 -3.77
N LEU A 40 -12.59 10.72 -2.60
CA LEU A 40 -11.33 10.08 -2.20
C LEU A 40 -11.30 8.56 -2.50
N GLY A 41 -12.34 8.06 -3.17
CA GLY A 41 -12.57 6.65 -3.45
C GLY A 41 -13.56 6.02 -2.47
N ASP A 42 -13.92 4.77 -2.74
CA ASP A 42 -14.88 4.01 -1.92
C ASP A 42 -14.31 3.70 -0.52
N PRO A 43 -14.99 4.12 0.57
CA PRO A 43 -14.66 3.70 1.92
C PRO A 43 -14.57 2.20 2.17
N ASP A 44 -15.42 1.41 1.51
CA ASP A 44 -15.55 -0.03 1.81
C ASP A 44 -14.68 -0.91 0.88
N ASP A 45 -13.98 -0.28 -0.06
CA ASP A 45 -12.97 -0.92 -0.89
C ASP A 45 -11.78 -1.37 -0.02
N LYS A 46 -11.54 -2.68 0.00
CA LYS A 46 -10.42 -3.33 0.71
C LYS A 46 -9.28 -3.73 -0.23
N SER A 47 -9.35 -3.39 -1.51
CA SER A 47 -8.26 -3.71 -2.45
C SER A 47 -7.01 -2.89 -2.13
N LEU A 48 -5.84 -3.50 -2.34
CA LEU A 48 -4.55 -2.86 -2.13
C LEU A 48 -3.90 -2.54 -3.48
N ARG A 49 -3.54 -1.27 -3.66
CA ARG A 49 -2.71 -0.76 -4.75
C ARG A 49 -1.29 -1.27 -4.63
N LYS A 50 -0.57 -1.23 -5.75
CA LYS A 50 0.88 -1.52 -5.78
C LYS A 50 1.66 -0.67 -4.77
N VAL A 51 1.39 0.64 -4.69
CA VAL A 51 2.05 1.53 -3.73
C VAL A 51 1.74 1.15 -2.27
N GLU A 52 0.56 0.60 -2.00
CA GLU A 52 0.14 0.23 -0.65
C GLU A 52 0.84 -1.06 -0.23
N LYS A 53 0.88 -2.05 -1.13
CA LYS A 53 1.56 -3.34 -0.94
C LYS A 53 3.07 -3.18 -0.82
N ASP A 54 3.69 -2.41 -1.71
CA ASP A 54 5.14 -2.39 -1.87
C ASP A 54 5.81 -1.32 -1.00
N ILE A 55 5.07 -0.29 -0.55
CA ILE A 55 5.67 0.87 0.14
C ILE A 55 4.97 1.17 1.48
N LEU A 56 3.65 1.40 1.49
CA LEU A 56 2.97 1.93 2.69
C LEU A 56 2.81 0.89 3.81
N ILE A 57 2.37 -0.32 3.50
CA ILE A 57 2.25 -1.42 4.47
C ILE A 57 3.64 -1.82 4.99
N PRO A 58 4.66 -2.05 4.14
CA PRO A 58 6.03 -2.27 4.57
C PRO A 58 6.58 -1.17 5.51
N LYS A 59 6.24 0.10 5.26
CA LYS A 59 6.61 1.21 6.15
C LYS A 59 5.97 1.07 7.54
N LYS A 60 4.67 0.74 7.61
CA LYS A 60 3.98 0.49 8.89
C LYS A 60 4.57 -0.69 9.64
N VAL A 61 4.85 -1.81 8.96
CA VAL A 61 5.51 -2.98 9.56
C VAL A 61 6.84 -2.59 10.18
N ARG A 62 7.65 -1.80 9.45
CA ARG A 62 8.93 -1.30 9.97
C ARG A 62 8.76 -0.42 11.21
N GLU A 63 7.79 0.49 11.23
CA GLU A 63 7.52 1.35 12.39
C GLU A 63 7.06 0.53 13.61
N ARG A 64 6.17 -0.45 13.42
CA ARG A 64 5.70 -1.35 14.46
C ARG A 64 6.84 -2.22 15.01
N ALA A 65 7.63 -2.83 14.14
CA ALA A 65 8.78 -3.64 14.55
C ALA A 65 9.78 -2.83 15.40
N LYS A 66 10.03 -1.57 15.05
CA LYS A 66 10.88 -0.66 15.84
C LYS A 66 10.32 -0.35 17.22
N ASN A 67 9.02 -0.08 17.30
CA ASN A 67 8.39 0.36 18.55
C ASN A 67 8.05 -0.79 19.51
N GLU A 68 7.77 -1.98 18.99
CA GLU A 68 7.24 -3.10 19.78
C GLU A 68 8.23 -4.26 19.96
N LYS A 69 9.11 -4.51 18.97
CA LYS A 69 9.93 -5.73 18.92
C LYS A 69 11.43 -5.47 19.09
N CYS A 70 11.93 -4.40 18.47
CA CYS A 70 13.35 -4.10 18.35
C CYS A 70 13.74 -2.82 19.13
N VAL A 71 13.20 -2.63 20.33
CA VAL A 71 13.32 -1.39 21.12
C VAL A 71 14.77 -1.18 21.61
N ASP A 72 15.45 -2.26 21.97
CA ASP A 72 16.80 -2.22 22.54
C ASP A 72 17.86 -1.96 21.47
N GLU A 73 17.60 -2.41 20.24
CA GLU A 73 18.50 -2.31 19.10
C GLU A 73 18.42 -0.95 18.38
N VAL A 74 17.47 -0.07 18.72
CA VAL A 74 17.29 1.25 18.08
C VAL A 74 18.56 2.11 18.14
N LYS A 75 19.40 1.92 19.17
CA LYS A 75 20.65 2.68 19.34
C LYS A 75 21.75 2.27 18.35
N GLU A 76 21.69 1.07 17.79
CA GLU A 76 22.66 0.55 16.85
C GLU A 76 22.00 0.21 15.52
N ASN A 77 22.14 1.11 14.54
CA ASN A 77 21.50 0.99 13.22
C ASN A 77 21.68 -0.41 12.61
N GLN A 78 22.88 -0.99 12.64
CA GLN A 78 23.16 -2.30 12.05
C GLN A 78 22.38 -3.44 12.74
N LYS A 79 22.34 -3.44 14.09
CA LYS A 79 21.58 -4.44 14.85
C LYS A 79 20.08 -4.28 14.64
N MET A 80 19.61 -3.04 14.53
CA MET A 80 18.23 -2.73 14.21
C MET A 80 17.82 -3.31 12.85
N TRP A 81 18.64 -3.15 11.79
CA TRP A 81 18.35 -3.72 10.46
C TRP A 81 18.15 -5.24 10.52
N ASN A 82 19.06 -5.94 11.19
CA ASN A 82 18.99 -7.39 11.35
C ASN A 82 17.78 -7.84 12.20
N CYS A 83 17.38 -7.02 13.19
CA CYS A 83 16.23 -7.33 14.03
C CYS A 83 14.93 -7.26 13.22
N TYR A 84 14.71 -6.17 12.48
CA TYR A 84 13.42 -5.97 11.80
C TYR A 84 13.27 -6.83 10.54
N GLU A 85 14.35 -7.28 9.89
CA GLU A 85 14.31 -8.14 8.70
C GLU A 85 13.41 -9.37 8.89
N LYS A 86 13.46 -9.98 10.08
CA LYS A 86 12.62 -11.12 10.45
C LYS A 86 11.12 -10.78 10.44
N TRP A 87 10.79 -9.57 10.88
CA TRP A 87 9.41 -9.09 10.98
C TRP A 87 8.86 -8.61 9.63
N TYR A 88 9.71 -8.38 8.63
CA TYR A 88 9.28 -8.00 7.29
C TYR A 88 8.55 -9.11 6.55
N HIS A 89 8.82 -10.37 6.90
CA HIS A 89 8.20 -11.55 6.31
C HIS A 89 7.17 -12.22 7.24
N ASP A 90 6.93 -11.64 8.41
CA ASP A 90 5.97 -12.17 9.36
C ASP A 90 4.54 -11.85 8.91
N GLN A 91 3.80 -12.88 8.47
CA GLN A 91 2.46 -12.69 7.90
C GLN A 91 1.47 -12.10 8.91
N GLU A 92 1.58 -12.45 10.19
CA GLU A 92 0.69 -11.94 11.23
C GLU A 92 0.87 -10.42 11.43
N LEU A 93 2.12 -9.97 11.48
CA LEU A 93 2.43 -8.55 11.58
C LEU A 93 2.03 -7.78 10.32
N ILE A 94 2.26 -8.36 9.13
CA ILE A 94 1.84 -7.76 7.85
C ILE A 94 0.32 -7.62 7.81
N ASP A 95 -0.43 -8.66 8.16
CA ASP A 95 -1.90 -8.66 8.11
C ASP A 95 -2.47 -7.64 9.09
N ARG A 96 -1.95 -7.59 10.31
CA ARG A 96 -2.31 -6.57 11.31
C ARG A 96 -2.04 -5.15 10.81
N CYS A 97 -0.84 -4.90 10.26
CA CYS A 97 -0.48 -3.59 9.70
C CYS A 97 -1.34 -3.22 8.49
N THR A 98 -1.75 -4.22 7.71
CA THR A 98 -2.64 -4.07 6.56
C THR A 98 -4.04 -3.66 7.01
N GLN A 99 -4.60 -4.32 8.02
CA GLN A 99 -5.91 -3.96 8.57
C GLN A 99 -5.89 -2.55 9.17
N GLU A 100 -4.85 -2.21 9.92
CA GLU A 100 -4.65 -0.85 10.44
C GLU A 100 -4.63 0.19 9.32
N TYR A 101 -3.86 -0.07 8.25
CA TYR A 101 -3.81 0.80 7.07
C TYR A 101 -5.18 0.95 6.41
N LEU A 102 -5.90 -0.15 6.20
CA LEU A 102 -7.23 -0.14 5.60
C LEU A 102 -8.22 0.65 6.47
N ASN A 103 -8.16 0.52 7.79
CA ASN A 103 -9.01 1.28 8.71
C ASN A 103 -8.75 2.78 8.62
N GLU A 104 -7.48 3.21 8.69
CA GLU A 104 -7.11 4.62 8.52
C GLU A 104 -7.56 5.17 7.17
N ARG A 105 -7.43 4.36 6.10
CA ARG A 105 -7.87 4.70 4.74
C ARG A 105 -9.38 4.83 4.67
N THR A 106 -10.13 3.91 5.27
CA THR A 106 -11.59 3.96 5.35
C THR A 106 -12.03 5.25 6.04
N ILE A 107 -11.43 5.59 7.19
CA ILE A 107 -11.74 6.83 7.91
C ILE A 107 -11.43 8.05 7.04
N TYR A 108 -10.26 8.07 6.39
CA TYR A 108 -9.88 9.16 5.50
C TYR A 108 -10.84 9.32 4.33
N ARG A 109 -11.25 8.22 3.68
CA ARG A 109 -12.22 8.25 2.59
C ARG A 109 -13.63 8.65 3.05
N ARG A 110 -14.03 8.27 4.27
CA ARG A 110 -15.35 8.63 4.85
C ARG A 110 -15.43 10.06 5.34
N THR A 111 -14.36 10.59 5.94
CA THR A 111 -14.39 11.86 6.68
C THR A 111 -13.54 12.97 6.06
N GLY A 112 -12.59 12.62 5.18
CA GLY A 112 -11.59 13.55 4.64
C GLY A 112 -10.47 13.91 5.63
N ILE A 113 -10.51 13.41 6.87
CA ILE A 113 -9.53 13.74 7.92
C ILE A 113 -8.34 12.77 7.84
N GLY A 114 -7.13 13.29 7.67
CA GLY A 114 -5.91 12.48 7.57
C GLY A 114 -5.48 11.85 8.92
N ALA A 115 -4.75 10.74 8.85
CA ALA A 115 -4.36 9.92 10.01
C ALA A 115 -3.68 10.70 11.16
N LYS A 116 -2.92 11.76 10.85
CA LYS A 116 -2.31 12.62 11.88
C LYS A 116 -3.38 13.29 12.76
N PHE A 117 -4.37 13.89 12.12
CA PHE A 117 -5.48 14.57 12.79
C PHE A 117 -6.46 13.57 13.43
N GLN A 118 -6.60 12.36 12.87
CA GLN A 118 -7.42 11.30 13.48
C GLN A 118 -6.92 10.93 14.88
N LYS A 119 -5.60 10.78 15.05
CA LYS A 119 -4.98 10.48 16.35
C LYS A 119 -5.15 11.60 17.37
N GLU A 120 -5.11 12.85 16.92
CA GLU A 120 -5.34 14.03 17.76
C GLU A 120 -6.81 14.11 18.26
N GLN A 121 -7.76 13.54 17.52
CA GLN A 121 -9.19 13.53 17.84
C GLN A 121 -9.67 12.23 18.51
N GLY A 122 -8.77 11.30 18.84
CA GLY A 122 -9.11 10.03 19.50
C GLY A 122 -9.95 9.08 18.62
N LEU A 123 -9.89 9.22 17.30
CA LEU A 123 -10.65 8.42 16.33
C LEU A 123 -9.91 7.14 15.87
N SER A 124 -8.73 6.84 16.44
CA SER A 124 -7.85 5.72 16.06
C SER A 124 -7.88 4.56 17.05
#